data_AF-A0A562S3Z0-F1
#
_entry.id   AF-A0A562S3Z0-F1
#
_cell.length_a   1.000
_cell.length_b   1.000
_cell.length_c   1.000
_cell.angle_alpha   90.00
_cell.angle_beta   90.00
_cell.angle_gamma   90.00
#
_symmetry.space_group_name_H-M   'P 1'
#
loop_
_entity.id
_entity.type
_entity.pdbx_description
1 polymer ?
#
loop_
_entity_poly.entity_id
_entity_poly.type
_entity_poly.pdbx_seq_one_letter_code
_entity_poly.pdbx_strand_id
1 'polypeptide(L)' 'MTEAVRALIAKGASILEINEMARQAGFQSMRYDGMKKVLAGLTSLDELERVTMGDV' A
#
# COMPACT_ATOMS: atom_id res chain seq x y z
N MET A 1 2.80 10.38 6.96
CA MET A 1 1.75 9.80 7.83
C MET A 1 0.69 10.87 8.05
N THR A 2 -0.57 10.59 7.74
CA THR A 2 -1.66 11.55 7.93
C THR A 2 -2.13 11.59 9.38
N GLU A 3 -2.75 12.70 9.77
CA GLU A 3 -3.25 12.87 11.14
C GLU A 3 -4.40 11.91 11.47
N ALA A 4 -5.21 11.55 10.47
CA ALA A 4 -6.28 10.56 10.62
C ALA A 4 -5.75 9.17 11.00
N VAL A 5 -4.68 8.71 10.35
CA VAL A 5 -4.05 7.42 10.69
C VAL A 5 -3.36 7.48 12.06
N ARG A 6 -2.75 8.62 12.41
CA ARG A 6 -2.16 8.81 13.75
C ARG A 6 -3.21 8.67 14.86
N ALA A 7 -4.38 9.25 14.66
CA ALA A 7 -5.49 9.16 15.62
C ALA A 7 -6.00 7.72 15.78
N LEU A 8 -6.04 6.94 14.70
CA LEU A 8 -6.41 5.52 14.75
C LEU A 8 -5.39 4.68 15.52
N ILE A 9 -4.10 4.91 15.31
CA ILE A 9 -3.04 4.23 16.06
C ILE A 9 -3.16 4.53 17.56
N ALA A 10 -3.37 5.80 17.92
CA ALA A 10 -3.52 6.21 19.32
C ALA A 10 -4.72 5.56 20.02
N LYS A 11 -5.77 5.21 19.26
CA LYS A 11 -6.97 4.54 19.75
C LYS A 11 -6.86 3.01 19.78
N GLY A 12 -5.75 2.44 19.30
CA GLY A 12 -5.61 0.99 19.16
C GLY A 12 -6.57 0.39 18.14
N ALA A 13 -6.91 1.14 17.08
CA ALA A 13 -7.78 0.67 16.02
C ALA A 13 -7.22 -0.59 15.33
N SER A 14 -8.11 -1.39 14.76
CA SER A 14 -7.74 -2.61 14.05
C SER A 14 -6.93 -2.30 12.79
N ILE A 15 -6.16 -3.30 12.34
CA ILE A 15 -5.38 -3.22 11.10
C ILE A 15 -6.28 -2.93 9.89
N LEU A 16 -7.51 -3.46 9.87
CA LEU A 16 -8.49 -3.19 8.81
C LEU A 16 -8.89 -1.71 8.74
N GLU A 17 -9.18 -1.09 9.89
CA GLU A 17 -9.54 0.33 9.95
C GLU A 17 -8.37 1.24 9.54
N ILE A 18 -7.16 0.88 9.95
CA ILE A 18 -5.94 1.61 9.58
C ILE A 18 -5.70 1.51 8.06
N ASN A 19 -5.84 0.32 7.48
CA ASN A 19 -5.66 0.10 6.05
C ASN A 19 -6.71 0.87 5.22
N GLU A 20 -7.98 0.82 5.63
CA GLU A 20 -9.04 1.56 4.95
C GLU A 20 -8.77 3.07 4.97
N MET A 21 -8.41 3.63 6.14
CA MET A 21 -8.06 5.04 6.21
C MET A 21 -6.79 5.39 5.44
N ALA A 22 -5.79 4.51 5.40
CA ALA A 22 -4.60 4.71 4.59
C ALA A 22 -4.96 4.78 3.10
N ARG A 23 -5.84 3.88 2.62
CA ARG A 23 -6.32 3.86 1.24
C ARG A 23 -7.08 5.14 0.89
N GLN A 24 -7.98 5.58 1.76
CA GLN A 24 -8.70 6.86 1.60
C GLN A 24 -7.77 8.07 1.62
N ALA A 25 -6.69 8.02 2.40
CA ALA A 25 -5.66 9.05 2.44
C ALA A 25 -4.72 9.06 1.22
N GLY A 26 -4.97 8.20 0.21
CA GLY A 26 -4.17 8.13 -1.01
C GLY A 26 -2.90 7.29 -0.87
N PHE A 27 -2.83 6.40 0.11
CA PHE A 27 -1.73 5.45 0.21
C PHE A 27 -1.69 4.57 -1.04
N GLN A 28 -0.50 4.47 -1.63
CA GLN A 28 -0.23 3.63 -2.78
C GLN A 28 0.43 2.34 -2.31
N SER A 29 -0.09 1.20 -2.73
CA SER A 29 0.47 -0.10 -2.37
C SER A 29 1.84 -0.32 -3.03
N MET A 30 2.61 -1.23 -2.45
CA MET A 30 3.89 -1.65 -3.03
C MET A 30 3.69 -2.28 -4.42
N ARG A 31 2.57 -2.99 -4.63
CA ARG A 31 2.23 -3.58 -5.92
C ARG A 31 1.91 -2.51 -6.96
N TYR A 32 1.17 -1.47 -6.59
CA TYR A 32 0.90 -0.33 -7.48
C TYR A 32 2.18 0.39 -7.91
N ASP A 33 3.10 0.65 -6.98
CA ASP A 33 4.41 1.24 -7.31
C ASP A 33 5.25 0.31 -8.20
N GLY A 34 5.26 -0.97 -7.88
CA GLY A 34 5.94 -1.99 -8.67
C GLY A 34 5.43 -2.08 -10.11
N MET A 35 4.12 -1.97 -10.33
CA MET A 35 3.54 -1.90 -11.68
C MET A 35 4.08 -0.72 -12.49
N LYS A 36 4.25 0.46 -11.88
CA LYS A 36 4.86 1.60 -12.58
C LYS A 36 6.30 1.30 -12.99
N LYS A 37 7.06 0.62 -12.13
CA LYS A 37 8.45 0.22 -12.42
C LYS A 37 8.51 -0.80 -13.56
N VAL A 38 7.54 -1.72 -13.65
CA VAL A 38 7.41 -2.65 -14.79
C VAL A 38 7.16 -1.86 -16.07
N LEU A 39 6.20 -0.92 -16.05
CA LEU A 39 5.88 -0.09 -17.23
C LEU A 39 7.06 0.79 -17.66
N ALA A 40 7.89 1.22 -16.72
CA ALA A 40 9.13 1.96 -16.99
C ALA A 40 10.31 1.08 -17.44
N GLY A 41 10.14 -0.25 -17.49
CA GLY A 41 11.19 -1.20 -17.87
C GLY A 41 12.28 -1.40 -16.81
N LEU A 42 12.02 -1.02 -15.56
CA LEU A 42 12.99 -1.11 -14.44
C LEU A 42 12.96 -2.47 -13.73
N THR A 43 11.87 -3.22 -13.88
CA THR A 43 11.70 -4.57 -13.31
C THR A 43 10.75 -5.39 -14.18
N SER A 44 10.56 -6.67 -13.88
CA SER A 44 9.64 -7.58 -14.60
C SER A 44 8.35 -7.84 -13.82
N LEU A 45 7.32 -8.31 -14.54
CA LEU A 45 6.08 -8.79 -13.92
C LEU A 45 6.34 -9.94 -12.95
N ASP A 46 7.18 -10.90 -13.34
CA ASP A 46 7.53 -12.05 -12.49
C ASP A 46 8.19 -11.60 -11.19
N GLU A 47 9.07 -10.60 -11.24
CA GLU A 47 9.72 -10.06 -10.05
C GLU A 47 8.71 -9.34 -9.15
N LEU A 48 7.77 -8.59 -9.74
CA LEU A 48 6.70 -7.93 -9.00
C LEU A 48 5.81 -8.94 -8.26
N GLU A 49 5.45 -10.04 -8.91
CA GLU A 49 4.66 -11.12 -8.30
C GLU A 49 5.44 -11.87 -7.22
N ARG A 50 6.75 -12.04 -7.38
CA ARG A 50 7.62 -12.66 -6.38
C ARG A 50 7.70 -11.86 -5.08
N VAL A 51 7.72 -10.52 -5.17
CA VAL A 51 8.02 -9.63 -4.04
C VAL A 51 6.80 -8.94 -3.43
N THR A 52 5.64 -8.96 -4.10
CA THR A 52 4.42 -8.30 -3.61
C THR A 52 3.24 -9.24 -3.53
N MET A 53 2.40 -9.06 -2.51
CA MET A 53 1.08 -9.69 -2.43
C MET A 53 0.07 -8.87 -3.25
N GLY A 54 -1.00 -9.52 -3.73
CA GLY A 54 -2.11 -8.83 -4.39
C GLY A 54 -2.73 -7.77 -3.50
N ASP A 55 -3.25 -6.69 -4.10
CA ASP A 55 -4.00 -5.68 -3.36
C ASP A 55 -5.32 -6.33 -2.90
N VAL A 56 -5.39 -6.75 -1.63
CA VAL A 56 -6.60 -7.23 -0.95
C VAL A 56 -7.37 -6.08 -0.34
#